data_AF-A0A927R4F6-F1
#
_entry.id   AF-A0A927R4F6-F1
#
_cell.length_a   1.000
_cell.length_b   1.000
_cell.length_c   1.000
_cell.angle_alpha   90.00
_cell.angle_beta   90.00
_cell.angle_gamma   90.00
#
_symmetry.space_group_name_H-M   'P 1'
#
loop_
_entity.id
_entity.type
_entity.pdbx_description
1 polymer ?
#
loop_
_entity_poly.entity_id
_entity_poly.type
_entity_poly.pdbx_seq_one_letter_code
_entity_poly.pdbx_strand_id
1 'polypeptide(L)'
;MKKTIVLLMTMMLVFMGSGGAAKAAGFSDVKTTHPFYQHIMYLYDEGIIQGDDNNRFVPDKNVTRGEAILMIATTLGLNTAKRKTVFLDVASSSVASGAIQSAYEQGIIPSNKEGKFYPNEPVKRSDMAIFLAGAFSMVDEELVPFNDIKVSSDAFSSIRKVIAAGVIQGHSDGTFRPDKLVSRADFSGFLARAKNDEFRLAVNVCGYNLESRVNPDRQTMNCLITKTAQQSASVIPPEIIKAVVSVESNNWKHFDASGEPIITADGGIGLMQITNTAGYDVERLKYDLSYNIQAGIDFLVKNFKRSDLPKVGNHNPQSLESWYFAIMAYNGTKAVNSPFYQATGERNGAAYQEKVYQELSKNGLVTTNIQSLAMTKDDFYYDANNTIKFKKKSLSLSKEATASRELLKAGDVVTYTASGMRSNPNTKATLIPTTSVDKMTIIGAPVYDEQKTSTNLFVWYPVRTVQKGKTISGYIASPYIRQR
;
A
#
# COMPACT_ATOMS: atom_id res chain seq x y z
N MET A 1 -15.37 -13.05 75.85
CA MET A 1 -15.07 -11.97 76.81
C MET A 1 -14.26 -10.90 76.09
N LYS A 2 -14.76 -9.66 76.15
CA LYS A 2 -14.20 -8.45 75.52
C LYS A 2 -12.81 -8.15 76.07
N LYS A 3 -11.86 -7.79 75.20
CA LYS A 3 -10.73 -6.92 75.56
C LYS A 3 -10.52 -5.88 74.47
N THR A 4 -11.07 -4.71 74.74
CA THR A 4 -10.85 -3.43 74.07
C THR A 4 -9.39 -3.03 74.21
N ILE A 5 -8.72 -2.71 73.10
CA ILE A 5 -7.48 -1.94 73.11
C ILE A 5 -7.80 -0.59 72.50
N VAL A 6 -7.79 0.43 73.37
CA VAL A 6 -7.82 1.85 73.03
C VAL A 6 -6.39 2.23 72.67
N LEU A 7 -6.16 2.72 71.44
CA LEU A 7 -4.89 3.35 71.08
C LEU A 7 -5.15 4.82 70.74
N LEU A 8 -4.53 5.69 71.52
CA LEU A 8 -4.63 7.14 71.46
C LEU A 8 -4.24 7.68 70.09
N MET A 9 -5.08 8.59 69.60
CA MET A 9 -4.88 9.42 68.42
C MET A 9 -4.01 10.63 68.82
N THR A 10 -2.72 10.62 68.50
CA THR A 10 -1.89 11.84 68.53
C THR A 10 -1.86 12.46 67.14
N MET A 11 -2.64 13.53 66.99
CA MET A 11 -2.66 14.41 65.83
C MET A 11 -1.42 15.30 65.88
N MET A 12 -0.42 15.00 65.05
CA MET A 12 0.74 15.85 64.84
C MET A 12 0.54 16.61 63.52
N LEU A 13 0.08 17.86 63.62
CA LEU A 13 0.12 18.80 62.52
C LEU A 13 1.59 19.19 62.27
N VAL A 14 2.13 18.77 61.13
CA VAL A 14 3.32 19.41 60.54
C VAL A 14 2.92 19.94 59.19
N PHE A 15 2.60 21.22 59.17
CA PHE A 15 2.60 22.03 57.95
C PHE A 15 3.95 22.73 57.90
N MET A 16 4.82 22.31 56.98
CA MET A 16 5.88 23.16 56.43
C MET A 16 6.21 22.65 55.03
N GLY A 17 6.10 23.57 54.08
CA GLY A 17 6.01 23.26 52.67
C GLY A 17 7.36 22.92 52.04
N SER A 18 7.28 22.04 51.05
CA SER A 18 8.09 22.13 49.86
C SER A 18 7.13 22.50 48.74
N GLY A 19 7.17 23.76 48.32
CA GLY A 19 6.54 24.19 47.07
C GLY A 19 7.24 23.46 45.93
N GLY A 20 6.73 22.28 45.59
CA GLY A 20 6.94 21.71 44.28
C GLY A 20 6.28 22.67 43.30
N ALA A 21 7.08 23.41 42.53
CA ALA A 21 6.57 24.15 41.40
C ALA A 21 5.71 23.19 40.58
N ALA A 22 4.43 23.51 40.43
CA ALA A 22 3.58 22.82 39.47
C ALA A 22 4.29 22.91 38.12
N LYS A 23 4.65 21.76 37.55
CA LYS A 23 5.25 21.66 36.21
C LYS A 23 4.30 22.41 35.26
N ALA A 24 4.75 23.54 34.74
CA ALA A 24 3.94 24.36 33.85
C ALA A 24 3.41 23.47 32.71
N ALA A 25 2.10 23.53 32.46
CA ALA A 25 1.47 22.72 31.43
C ALA A 25 1.94 23.17 30.04
N GLY A 26 3.00 22.55 29.53
CA GLY A 26 3.55 22.74 28.19
C GLY A 26 4.58 23.86 28.03
N PHE A 27 5.00 24.08 26.78
CA PHE A 27 6.00 25.06 26.38
C PHE A 27 5.36 26.42 26.10
N SER A 28 6.03 27.52 26.48
CA SER A 28 5.46 28.87 26.37
C SER A 28 5.26 29.37 24.93
N ASP A 29 5.94 28.75 23.97
CA ASP A 29 5.95 29.11 22.55
C ASP A 29 5.25 28.08 21.65
N VAL A 30 4.56 27.08 22.23
CA VAL A 30 3.76 26.10 21.48
C VAL A 30 2.28 26.24 21.87
N LYS A 31 1.52 26.98 21.06
CA LYS A 31 0.08 27.20 21.27
C LYS A 31 -0.71 25.90 21.07
N THR A 32 -1.83 25.74 21.77
CA THR A 32 -2.76 24.59 21.62
C THR A 32 -3.30 24.44 20.19
N THR A 33 -3.35 25.52 19.42
CA THR A 33 -3.76 25.54 18.01
C THR A 33 -2.64 25.14 17.05
N HIS A 34 -1.41 24.91 17.53
CA HIS A 34 -0.30 24.50 16.68
C HIS A 34 -0.57 23.08 16.12
N PRO A 35 -0.34 22.82 14.80
CA PRO A 35 -0.69 21.52 14.18
C PRO A 35 -0.06 20.30 14.86
N PHE A 36 1.13 20.48 15.46
CA PHE A 36 1.83 19.43 16.20
C PHE A 36 1.72 19.54 17.73
N TYR A 37 0.82 20.37 18.29
CA TYR A 37 0.71 20.58 19.74
C TYR A 37 0.60 19.25 20.50
N GLN A 38 -0.36 18.40 20.14
CA GLN A 38 -0.57 17.10 20.79
C GLN A 38 0.64 16.16 20.67
N HIS A 39 1.33 16.18 19.52
CA HIS A 39 2.50 15.34 19.28
C HIS A 39 3.69 15.79 20.15
N ILE A 40 3.89 17.10 20.25
CA ILE A 40 4.93 17.71 21.09
C ILE A 40 4.63 17.42 22.56
N MET A 41 3.41 17.63 23.04
CA MET A 41 3.05 17.34 24.43
C MET A 41 3.21 15.84 24.75
N TYR A 42 2.79 14.94 23.85
CA TYR A 42 3.01 13.50 24.00
C TYR A 42 4.49 13.14 24.20
N LEU A 43 5.39 13.66 23.37
CA LEU A 43 6.83 13.40 23.52
C LEU A 43 7.44 14.06 24.75
N TYR A 44 6.88 15.19 25.21
CA TYR A 44 7.31 15.86 26.43
C TYR A 44 6.92 15.06 27.68
N ASP A 45 5.70 14.53 27.71
CA ASP A 45 5.20 13.71 28.80
C ASP A 45 5.96 12.38 28.92
N GLU A 46 6.35 11.80 27.77
CA GLU A 46 7.25 10.63 27.69
C GLU A 46 8.72 10.96 28.02
N GLY A 47 9.06 12.23 28.29
CA GLY A 47 10.42 12.67 28.63
C GLY A 47 11.42 12.61 27.45
N ILE A 48 10.93 12.46 26.22
CA ILE A 48 11.74 12.35 25.00
C ILE A 48 12.25 13.73 24.56
N ILE A 49 11.43 14.76 24.73
CA ILE A 49 11.79 16.15 24.40
C ILE A 49 11.72 17.04 25.62
N GLN A 50 12.56 18.07 25.61
CA GLN A 50 12.62 19.11 26.63
C GLN A 50 12.74 20.48 25.98
N GLY A 51 12.41 21.52 26.74
CA GLY A 51 12.54 22.92 26.34
C GLY A 51 13.92 23.47 26.69
N ASP A 52 14.15 24.72 26.33
CA ASP A 52 15.28 25.49 26.81
C ASP A 52 15.10 25.91 28.28
N ASP A 53 16.11 26.58 28.85
CA ASP A 53 16.10 27.06 30.24
C ASP A 53 14.96 28.06 30.54
N ASN A 54 14.32 28.62 29.50
CA ASN A 54 13.18 29.53 29.59
C ASN A 54 11.84 28.82 29.31
N ASN A 55 11.82 27.49 29.34
CA ASN A 55 10.64 26.66 29.04
C ASN A 55 10.06 26.87 27.62
N ARG A 56 10.92 27.22 26.65
CA ARG A 56 10.55 27.32 25.24
C ARG A 56 10.97 26.07 24.47
N PHE A 57 10.13 25.60 23.57
CA PHE A 57 10.41 24.48 22.70
C PHE A 57 11.24 24.86 21.46
N VAL A 58 11.05 26.09 20.97
CA VAL A 58 11.63 26.64 19.74
C VAL A 58 11.21 25.84 18.49
N PRO A 59 9.89 25.76 18.20
CA PRO A 59 9.32 24.85 17.19
C PRO A 59 9.89 25.02 15.78
N ASP A 60 10.19 26.26 15.37
CA ASP A 60 10.63 26.60 14.01
C ASP A 60 12.14 26.43 13.78
N LYS A 61 12.93 26.14 14.83
CA LYS A 61 14.36 25.87 14.69
C LYS A 61 14.55 24.56 13.93
N ASN A 62 15.42 24.55 12.92
CA ASN A 62 15.80 23.30 12.26
C ASN A 62 16.51 22.37 13.25
N VAL A 63 16.11 21.11 13.27
CA VAL A 63 16.74 20.09 14.11
C VAL A 63 18.07 19.66 13.50
N THR A 64 19.12 19.52 14.31
CA THR A 64 20.40 18.96 13.83
C THR A 64 20.36 17.43 13.77
N ARG A 65 21.22 16.82 12.97
CA ARG A 65 21.34 15.36 12.87
C ARG A 65 21.62 14.70 14.23
N GLY A 66 22.46 15.33 15.05
CA GLY A 66 22.74 14.87 16.42
C GLY A 66 21.54 14.98 17.36
N GLU A 67 20.80 16.10 17.31
CA GLU A 67 19.57 16.29 18.08
C GLU A 67 18.49 15.27 17.68
N ALA A 68 18.32 15.02 16.38
CA ALA A 68 17.37 14.03 15.85
C ALA A 68 17.67 12.61 16.34
N ILE A 69 18.94 12.18 16.26
CA ILE A 69 19.33 10.85 16.75
C ILE A 69 19.24 10.76 18.27
N LEU A 70 19.51 11.84 19.00
CA LEU A 70 19.29 11.85 20.45
C LEU A 70 17.82 11.61 20.80
N MET A 71 16.88 12.27 20.11
CA MET A 71 15.45 12.05 20.32
C MET A 71 15.02 10.62 19.96
N ILE A 72 15.51 10.07 18.85
CA ILE A 72 15.23 8.68 18.45
C ILE A 72 15.81 7.69 19.46
N ALA A 73 17.08 7.84 19.85
CA ALA A 73 17.72 6.95 20.80
C ALA A 73 17.02 6.96 22.16
N THR A 74 16.59 8.14 22.62
CA THR A 74 15.81 8.30 23.86
C THR A 74 14.45 7.60 23.72
N THR A 75 13.77 7.77 22.58
CA THR A 75 12.50 7.10 22.28
C THR A 75 12.61 5.57 22.35
N LEU A 76 13.72 5.03 21.87
CA LEU A 76 13.98 3.59 21.83
C LEU A 76 14.62 3.05 23.13
N GLY A 77 14.87 3.88 24.14
CA GLY A 77 15.54 3.48 25.38
C GLY A 77 17.00 3.05 25.19
N LEU A 78 17.68 3.54 24.15
CA LEU A 78 19.09 3.23 23.90
C LEU A 78 20.01 3.97 24.88
N ASN A 79 21.23 3.47 25.05
CA ASN A 79 22.24 4.12 25.87
C ASN A 79 22.71 5.45 25.25
N THR A 80 22.27 6.57 25.83
CA THR A 80 22.64 7.92 25.38
C THR A 80 23.88 8.48 26.08
N ALA A 81 24.50 7.73 27.00
CA ALA A 81 25.66 8.19 27.76
C ALA A 81 26.86 8.47 26.82
N LYS A 82 27.52 9.60 27.07
CA LYS A 82 28.66 10.07 26.30
C LYS A 82 29.75 8.99 26.18
N ARG A 83 30.15 8.66 24.94
CA ARG A 83 31.18 7.64 24.68
C ARG A 83 31.91 7.88 23.37
N LYS A 84 33.05 7.22 23.20
CA LYS A 84 33.77 7.21 21.92
C LYS A 84 32.89 6.62 20.83
N THR A 85 32.94 7.23 19.65
CA THR A 85 32.18 6.79 18.48
C THR A 85 33.10 6.30 17.36
N VAL A 86 32.53 5.61 16.38
CA VAL A 86 33.21 5.25 15.12
C VAL A 86 33.36 6.44 14.16
N PHE A 87 32.66 7.56 14.40
CA PHE A 87 32.64 8.72 13.52
C PHE A 87 33.72 9.74 13.92
N LEU A 88 34.53 10.14 12.95
CA LEU A 88 35.69 11.02 13.15
C LEU A 88 35.31 12.44 13.58
N ASP A 89 34.09 12.88 13.26
CA ASP A 89 33.56 14.21 13.55
C ASP A 89 32.61 14.23 14.76
N VAL A 90 32.53 13.14 15.52
CA VAL A 90 31.72 13.05 16.75
C VAL A 90 32.62 12.77 17.95
N ALA A 91 33.05 13.85 18.60
CA ALA A 91 33.85 13.77 19.83
C ALA A 91 33.09 13.05 20.96
N SER A 92 33.80 12.28 21.77
CA SER A 92 33.21 11.54 22.90
C SER A 92 32.57 12.44 23.97
N SER A 93 32.95 13.72 24.02
CA SER A 93 32.36 14.72 24.92
C SER A 93 31.04 15.30 24.41
N SER A 94 30.68 15.07 23.14
CA SER A 94 29.43 15.54 22.54
C SER A 94 28.22 14.91 23.23
N VAL A 95 27.20 15.71 23.48
CA VAL A 95 25.93 15.28 24.12
C VAL A 95 25.27 14.15 23.33
N ALA A 96 25.35 14.16 21.99
CA ALA A 96 24.76 13.13 21.16
C ALA A 96 25.66 11.90 20.92
N SER A 97 26.90 11.88 21.43
CA SER A 97 27.88 10.84 21.09
C SER A 97 27.41 9.42 21.44
N GLY A 98 26.80 9.23 22.61
CA GLY A 98 26.21 7.96 23.03
C GLY A 98 25.08 7.51 22.11
N ALA A 99 24.12 8.42 21.90
CA ALA A 99 22.97 8.18 21.03
C ALA A 99 23.38 7.82 19.59
N ILE A 100 24.32 8.57 19.01
CA ILE A 100 24.84 8.33 17.65
C ILE A 100 25.51 6.96 17.57
N GLN A 101 26.38 6.64 18.52
CA GLN A 101 27.05 5.34 18.54
C GLN A 101 26.05 4.19 18.71
N SER A 102 25.03 4.34 19.58
CA SER A 102 23.99 3.32 19.75
C SER A 102 23.12 3.17 18.50
N ALA A 103 22.74 4.26 17.85
CA ALA A 103 21.97 4.20 16.61
C ALA A 103 22.75 3.50 15.49
N TYR A 104 24.07 3.70 15.43
CA TYR A 104 24.95 2.98 14.50
C TYR A 104 24.99 1.48 14.80
N GLU A 105 25.17 1.09 16.05
CA GLU A 105 25.19 -0.32 16.49
C GLU A 105 23.87 -1.05 16.22
N GLN A 106 22.75 -0.34 16.26
CA GLN A 106 21.42 -0.87 15.93
C GLN A 106 21.09 -0.83 14.43
N GLY A 107 21.99 -0.33 13.58
CA GLY A 107 21.76 -0.22 12.13
C GLY A 107 20.74 0.85 11.73
N ILE A 108 20.40 1.77 12.64
CA ILE A 108 19.46 2.89 12.38
C ILE A 108 20.09 3.91 11.44
N ILE A 109 21.40 4.17 11.62
CA ILE A 109 22.17 5.06 10.75
C ILE A 109 23.22 4.26 9.96
N PRO A 110 23.35 4.49 8.64
CA PRO A 110 24.32 3.79 7.83
C PRO A 110 25.75 4.28 8.10
N SER A 111 26.75 3.40 7.95
CA SER A 111 28.15 3.83 7.82
C SER A 111 28.34 4.56 6.50
N ASN A 112 28.82 5.80 6.50
CA ASN A 112 29.31 6.41 5.27
C ASN A 112 30.79 6.03 5.03
N LYS A 113 31.21 6.04 3.76
CA LYS A 113 32.57 5.65 3.36
C LYS A 113 33.66 6.58 3.91
N GLU A 114 33.27 7.78 4.34
CA GLU A 114 34.17 8.82 4.85
C GLU A 114 34.35 8.78 6.37
N GLY A 115 33.59 7.95 7.09
CA GLY A 115 33.66 7.82 8.54
C GLY A 115 33.17 9.06 9.31
N LYS A 116 32.22 9.83 8.77
CA LYS A 116 31.67 11.06 9.37
C LYS A 116 30.16 10.98 9.55
N PHE A 117 29.58 11.68 10.51
CA PHE A 117 28.12 11.70 10.73
C PHE A 117 27.46 13.07 10.47
N TYR A 118 28.24 14.15 10.55
CA TYR A 118 27.83 15.55 10.44
C TYR A 118 26.79 15.94 11.50
N PRO A 119 27.07 15.76 12.81
CA PRO A 119 26.07 15.90 13.87
C PRO A 119 25.44 17.30 13.99
N ASN A 120 26.14 18.34 13.54
CA ASN A 120 25.70 19.73 13.64
C ASN A 120 24.95 20.23 12.40
N GLU A 121 24.91 19.44 11.32
CA GLU A 121 24.14 19.81 10.14
C GLU A 121 22.64 19.66 10.39
N PRO A 122 21.80 20.55 9.83
CA PRO A 122 20.35 20.38 9.84
C PRO A 122 19.91 19.09 9.14
N VAL A 123 18.85 18.47 9.66
CA VAL A 123 18.26 17.27 9.05
C VAL A 123 17.44 17.65 7.81
N LYS A 124 17.73 16.97 6.69
CA LYS A 124 16.87 16.97 5.51
C LYS A 124 15.72 15.98 5.67
N ARG A 125 14.59 16.20 4.97
CA ARG A 125 13.45 15.27 4.98
C ARG A 125 13.83 13.84 4.56
N SER A 126 14.75 13.68 3.62
CA SER A 126 15.27 12.37 3.23
C SER A 126 16.06 11.67 4.35
N ASP A 127 16.94 12.41 5.04
CA ASP A 127 17.70 11.90 6.20
C ASP A 127 16.77 11.48 7.34
N MET A 128 15.79 12.31 7.65
CA MET A 128 14.76 11.99 8.65
C MET A 128 13.99 10.72 8.29
N ALA A 129 13.61 10.54 7.01
CA ALA A 129 12.94 9.32 6.59
C ALA A 129 13.83 8.08 6.82
N ILE A 130 15.12 8.17 6.52
CA ILE A 130 16.11 7.11 6.80
C ILE A 130 16.16 6.81 8.30
N PHE A 131 16.30 7.83 9.14
CA PHE A 131 16.41 7.63 10.58
C PHE A 131 15.15 6.99 11.17
N LEU A 132 13.96 7.47 10.81
CA LEU A 132 12.70 6.92 11.32
C LEU A 132 12.44 5.50 10.80
N ALA A 133 12.69 5.23 9.52
CA ALA A 133 12.51 3.90 8.94
C ALA A 133 13.53 2.86 9.46
N GLY A 134 14.72 3.32 9.89
CA GLY A 134 15.72 2.48 10.54
C GLY A 134 15.40 2.25 12.03
N ALA A 135 14.80 3.23 12.69
CA ALA A 135 14.49 3.20 14.12
C ALA A 135 13.25 2.36 14.46
N PHE A 136 12.23 2.38 13.59
CA PHE A 136 10.97 1.70 13.84
C PHE A 136 10.76 0.61 12.79
N SER A 137 10.26 -0.55 13.23
CA SER A 137 9.86 -1.63 12.32
C SER A 137 8.64 -1.19 11.51
N MET A 138 8.90 -0.57 10.36
CA MET A 138 7.88 -0.19 9.40
C MET A 138 7.85 -1.23 8.29
N VAL A 139 6.65 -1.74 7.99
CA VAL A 139 6.45 -2.63 6.85
C VAL A 139 6.76 -1.84 5.58
N ASP A 140 7.52 -2.45 4.67
CA ASP A 140 7.75 -1.87 3.37
C ASP A 140 6.44 -1.97 2.58
N GLU A 141 5.66 -0.88 2.56
CA GLU A 141 4.46 -0.81 1.73
C GLU A 141 4.54 0.21 0.61
N GLU A 142 3.43 0.30 -0.10
CA GLU A 142 3.35 0.40 -1.55
C GLU A 142 3.36 1.83 -2.10
N LEU A 143 3.71 2.84 -1.30
CA LEU A 143 3.65 4.23 -1.73
C LEU A 143 4.97 4.77 -2.26
N VAL A 144 4.99 5.13 -3.54
CA VAL A 144 5.96 6.10 -4.10
C VAL A 144 5.20 7.11 -4.96
N PRO A 145 4.61 8.17 -4.38
CA PRO A 145 3.85 9.12 -5.18
C PRO A 145 4.62 10.43 -5.40
N PHE A 146 5.95 10.40 -5.58
CA PHE A 146 6.74 11.63 -5.67
C PHE A 146 7.62 11.75 -6.90
N ASN A 147 7.33 12.77 -7.71
CA ASN A 147 8.01 13.07 -8.97
C ASN A 147 9.48 13.49 -8.77
N ASP A 148 9.84 13.91 -7.55
CA ASP A 148 11.18 14.39 -7.18
C ASP A 148 12.02 13.33 -6.46
N ILE A 149 11.53 12.09 -6.32
CA ILE A 149 12.27 11.00 -5.70
C ILE A 149 12.61 9.93 -6.74
N LYS A 150 13.90 9.77 -7.03
CA LYS A 150 14.40 8.71 -7.91
C LYS A 150 14.47 7.37 -7.18
N VAL A 151 14.13 6.28 -7.87
CA VAL A 151 14.30 4.90 -7.37
C VAL A 151 15.74 4.60 -6.93
N SER A 152 16.71 5.24 -7.57
CA SER A 152 18.13 5.12 -7.23
C SER A 152 18.57 5.92 -6.00
N SER A 153 17.66 6.64 -5.33
CA SER A 153 17.98 7.39 -4.11
C SER A 153 18.16 6.45 -2.92
N ASP A 154 19.17 6.67 -2.10
CA ASP A 154 19.39 5.91 -0.86
C ASP A 154 18.22 6.05 0.13
N ALA A 155 17.50 7.17 0.08
CA ALA A 155 16.32 7.41 0.90
C ALA A 155 15.03 6.78 0.33
N PHE A 156 15.06 6.21 -0.88
CA PHE A 156 13.86 5.74 -1.58
C PHE A 156 13.03 4.78 -0.72
N SER A 157 13.63 3.67 -0.27
CA SER A 157 12.94 2.67 0.55
C SER A 157 12.46 3.26 1.88
N SER A 158 13.27 4.12 2.51
CA SER A 158 12.92 4.74 3.79
C SER A 158 11.75 5.70 3.67
N ILE A 159 11.72 6.52 2.61
CA ILE A 159 10.59 7.42 2.30
C ILE A 159 9.30 6.61 2.10
N ARG A 160 9.35 5.49 1.37
CA ARG A 160 8.19 4.61 1.18
C ARG A 160 7.62 4.12 2.51
N LYS A 161 8.49 3.62 3.38
CA LYS A 161 8.12 3.09 4.70
C LYS A 161 7.42 4.13 5.56
N VAL A 162 7.98 5.33 5.67
CA VAL A 162 7.38 6.39 6.51
C VAL A 162 6.07 6.93 5.94
N ILE A 163 5.91 6.93 4.61
CA ILE A 163 4.65 7.34 3.97
C ILE A 163 3.58 6.27 4.16
N ALA A 164 3.92 5.01 3.89
CA ALA A 164 3.06 3.85 4.08
C ALA A 164 2.58 3.70 5.53
N ALA A 165 3.47 3.98 6.48
CA ALA A 165 3.14 3.97 7.89
C ALA A 165 2.37 5.23 8.34
N GLY A 166 1.94 6.13 7.44
CA GLY A 166 1.23 7.36 7.80
C GLY A 166 2.04 8.32 8.68
N VAL A 167 3.36 8.15 8.75
CA VAL A 167 4.23 9.00 9.57
C VAL A 167 4.36 10.38 8.94
N ILE A 168 4.47 10.40 7.62
CA ILE A 168 4.60 11.62 6.84
C ILE A 168 3.76 11.53 5.58
N GLN A 169 3.45 12.68 5.00
CA GLN A 169 2.88 12.79 3.65
C GLN A 169 3.75 13.74 2.82
N GLY A 170 3.63 13.65 1.50
CA GLY A 170 4.21 14.67 0.63
C GLY A 170 3.28 15.84 0.42
N HIS A 171 3.60 16.63 -0.59
CA HIS A 171 2.90 17.87 -0.91
C HIS A 171 1.88 17.63 -2.02
N SER A 172 0.89 18.52 -2.10
CA SER A 172 -0.20 18.44 -3.08
C SER A 172 0.26 18.54 -4.54
N ASP A 173 1.48 19.01 -4.78
CA ASP A 173 2.14 19.09 -6.09
C ASP A 173 2.78 17.76 -6.53
N GLY A 174 2.63 16.69 -5.75
CA GLY A 174 3.24 15.38 -6.04
C GLY A 174 4.74 15.35 -5.74
N THR A 175 5.24 16.17 -4.81
CA THR A 175 6.65 16.17 -4.38
C THR A 175 6.83 15.78 -2.90
N PHE A 176 7.94 15.12 -2.59
CA PHE A 176 8.35 14.85 -1.21
C PHE A 176 9.19 15.98 -0.62
N ARG A 177 9.96 16.69 -1.47
CA ARG A 177 10.96 17.71 -1.15
C ARG A 177 12.10 17.16 -0.28
N PRO A 178 12.91 16.20 -0.79
CA PRO A 178 13.88 15.47 0.03
C PRO A 178 14.91 16.36 0.71
N ASP A 179 15.33 17.45 0.06
CA ASP A 179 16.33 18.39 0.57
C ASP A 179 15.77 19.47 1.49
N LYS A 180 14.45 19.55 1.69
CA LYS A 180 13.86 20.52 2.61
C LYS A 180 14.31 20.19 4.04
N LEU A 181 14.77 21.21 4.77
CA LEU A 181 15.16 21.08 6.16
C LEU A 181 13.94 20.87 7.06
N VAL A 182 14.13 20.11 8.13
CA VAL A 182 13.07 19.72 9.07
C VAL A 182 13.14 20.57 10.33
N SER A 183 12.04 21.23 10.69
CA SER A 183 11.93 21.97 11.95
C SER A 183 11.83 21.03 13.14
N ARG A 184 12.11 21.52 14.35
CA ARG A 184 12.01 20.75 15.59
C ARG A 184 10.57 20.29 15.84
N ALA A 185 9.58 21.12 15.49
CA ALA A 185 8.17 20.76 15.52
C ALA A 185 7.82 19.68 14.50
N ASP A 186 8.24 19.82 13.24
CA ASP A 186 8.00 18.82 12.19
C ASP A 186 8.57 17.47 12.61
N PHE A 187 9.83 17.43 13.05
CA PHE A 187 10.50 16.20 13.50
C PHE A 187 9.76 15.55 14.68
N SER A 188 9.32 16.35 15.65
CA SER A 188 8.56 15.85 16.81
C SER A 188 7.21 15.27 16.38
N GLY A 189 6.53 15.93 15.45
CA GLY A 189 5.32 15.41 14.82
C GLY A 189 5.54 14.04 14.18
N PHE A 190 6.57 13.91 13.35
CA PHE A 190 6.86 12.65 12.66
C PHE A 190 7.35 11.55 13.62
N LEU A 191 8.17 11.89 14.61
CA LEU A 191 8.63 10.92 15.62
C LEU A 191 7.46 10.38 16.45
N ALA A 192 6.53 11.24 16.87
CA ALA A 192 5.33 10.81 17.60
C ALA A 192 4.48 9.83 16.77
N ARG A 193 4.30 10.08 15.47
CA ARG A 193 3.57 9.17 14.54
C ARG A 193 4.29 7.85 14.28
N ALA A 194 5.62 7.90 14.24
CA ALA A 194 6.42 6.69 14.10
C ALA A 194 6.33 5.81 15.36
N LYS A 195 6.31 6.44 16.55
CA LYS A 195 6.21 5.78 17.86
C LYS A 195 4.81 5.28 18.20
N ASN A 196 3.75 6.01 17.81
CA ASN A 196 2.37 5.68 18.18
C ASN A 196 1.42 5.79 16.98
N ASP A 197 0.76 4.66 16.69
CA ASP A 197 -0.12 4.45 15.56
C ASP A 197 -1.37 5.36 15.59
N GLU A 198 -1.83 5.79 16.77
CA GLU A 198 -2.99 6.68 16.92
C GLU A 198 -2.76 8.07 16.31
N PHE A 199 -1.51 8.51 16.19
CA PHE A 199 -1.16 9.78 15.56
C PHE A 199 -0.96 9.66 14.04
N ARG A 200 -0.89 8.44 13.48
CA ARG A 200 -0.59 8.22 12.07
C ARG A 200 -1.67 8.83 11.18
N LEU A 201 -1.22 9.39 10.07
CA LEU A 201 -2.09 9.91 9.02
C LEU A 201 -2.82 8.75 8.34
N ALA A 202 -4.07 9.00 7.97
CA ALA A 202 -4.76 8.13 7.01
C ALA A 202 -4.00 8.15 5.68
N VAL A 203 -3.55 6.98 5.22
CA VAL A 203 -2.74 6.86 4.02
C VAL A 203 -3.63 6.65 2.82
N ASN A 204 -3.74 7.68 1.97
CA ASN A 204 -4.42 7.58 0.70
C ASN A 204 -3.48 7.02 -0.37
N VAL A 205 -3.35 5.69 -0.41
CA VAL A 205 -2.39 4.96 -1.28
C VAL A 205 -2.50 5.35 -2.76
N CYS A 206 -3.71 5.67 -3.22
CA CYS A 206 -3.98 6.05 -4.61
C CYS A 206 -4.20 7.56 -4.82
N GLY A 207 -4.14 8.38 -3.77
CA GLY A 207 -4.39 9.83 -3.85
C GLY A 207 -5.83 10.21 -4.23
N TYR A 208 -6.82 9.35 -3.99
CA TYR A 208 -8.23 9.58 -4.32
C TYR A 208 -9.05 10.05 -3.11
N ASN A 209 -9.71 11.21 -3.21
CA ASN A 209 -10.65 11.64 -2.19
C ASN A 209 -11.98 10.87 -2.33
N LEU A 210 -12.24 9.94 -1.41
CA LEU A 210 -13.45 9.10 -1.40
C LEU A 210 -14.74 9.91 -1.26
N GLU A 211 -14.69 11.09 -0.66
CA GLU A 211 -15.86 11.97 -0.48
C GLU A 211 -16.14 12.87 -1.68
N SER A 212 -15.24 12.87 -2.69
CA SER A 212 -15.33 13.80 -3.81
C SER A 212 -16.54 13.58 -4.71
N ARG A 213 -17.08 12.34 -4.75
CA ARG A 213 -18.10 11.90 -5.72
C ARG A 213 -17.72 12.16 -7.17
N VAL A 214 -16.41 12.27 -7.45
CA VAL A 214 -15.86 12.47 -8.78
C VAL A 214 -15.14 11.20 -9.18
N ASN A 215 -15.29 10.77 -10.43
CA ASN A 215 -14.50 9.64 -10.93
C ASN A 215 -13.01 10.01 -10.95
N PRO A 216 -12.13 9.17 -10.36
CA PRO A 216 -10.69 9.38 -10.50
C PRO A 216 -10.23 9.23 -11.95
N ASP A 217 -9.02 9.70 -12.24
CA ASP A 217 -8.38 9.38 -13.52
C ASP A 217 -8.15 7.86 -13.68
N ARG A 218 -7.86 7.42 -14.90
CA ARG A 218 -7.82 6.00 -15.26
C ARG A 218 -6.80 5.22 -14.44
N GLN A 219 -5.65 5.81 -14.13
CA GLN A 219 -4.57 5.14 -13.41
C GLN A 219 -4.77 5.20 -11.89
N THR A 220 -5.39 6.26 -11.39
CA THR A 220 -5.91 6.29 -10.02
C THR A 220 -7.00 5.23 -9.79
N MET A 221 -7.93 5.03 -10.74
CA MET A 221 -8.91 3.94 -10.68
C MET A 221 -8.24 2.56 -10.77
N ASN A 222 -7.23 2.41 -11.63
CA ASN A 222 -6.41 1.20 -11.73
C ASN A 222 -5.77 0.87 -10.38
N CYS A 223 -5.29 1.88 -9.67
CA CYS A 223 -4.79 1.75 -8.31
C CYS A 223 -5.84 1.25 -7.34
N LEU A 224 -6.98 1.91 -7.25
CA LEU A 224 -8.05 1.54 -6.32
C LEU A 224 -8.50 0.09 -6.53
N ILE A 225 -8.72 -0.32 -7.78
CA ILE A 225 -9.11 -1.69 -8.12
C ILE A 225 -8.03 -2.70 -7.73
N THR A 226 -6.77 -2.41 -8.08
CA THR A 226 -5.64 -3.30 -7.78
C THR A 226 -5.46 -3.47 -6.28
N LYS A 227 -5.46 -2.37 -5.52
CA LYS A 227 -5.26 -2.40 -4.07
C LYS A 227 -6.41 -3.12 -3.38
N THR A 228 -7.65 -2.85 -3.77
CA THR A 228 -8.81 -3.55 -3.19
C THR A 228 -8.73 -5.06 -3.44
N ALA A 229 -8.31 -5.48 -4.64
CA ALA A 229 -8.08 -6.91 -4.93
C ALA A 229 -6.93 -7.51 -4.10
N GLN A 230 -5.80 -6.81 -3.97
CA GLN A 230 -4.63 -7.25 -3.20
C GLN A 230 -4.90 -7.33 -1.68
N GLN A 231 -5.76 -6.45 -1.17
CA GLN A 231 -6.14 -6.36 0.25
C GLN A 231 -7.35 -7.21 0.61
N SER A 232 -8.03 -7.80 -0.38
CA SER A 232 -9.14 -8.71 -0.16
C SER A 232 -8.73 -9.87 0.76
N ALA A 233 -9.62 -10.24 1.68
CA ALA A 233 -9.42 -11.38 2.57
C ALA A 233 -9.30 -12.73 1.81
N SER A 234 -9.76 -12.77 0.55
CA SER A 234 -9.56 -13.91 -0.34
C SER A 234 -8.72 -13.48 -1.53
N VAL A 235 -7.69 -14.27 -1.84
CA VAL A 235 -6.83 -14.04 -3.00
C VAL A 235 -7.68 -14.02 -4.27
N ILE A 236 -7.57 -12.94 -5.03
CA ILE A 236 -8.19 -12.78 -6.34
C ILE A 236 -7.22 -12.01 -7.26
N PRO A 237 -7.01 -12.43 -8.52
CA PRO A 237 -6.13 -11.72 -9.43
C PRO A 237 -6.69 -10.34 -9.76
N PRO A 238 -5.93 -9.24 -9.52
CA PRO A 238 -6.34 -7.90 -9.91
C PRO A 238 -6.69 -7.79 -11.40
N GLU A 239 -6.02 -8.57 -12.27
CA GLU A 239 -6.29 -8.59 -13.71
C GLU A 239 -7.74 -9.00 -14.03
N ILE A 240 -8.30 -9.94 -13.25
CA ILE A 240 -9.69 -10.38 -13.42
C ILE A 240 -10.65 -9.26 -13.05
N ILE A 241 -10.41 -8.55 -11.95
CA ILE A 241 -11.29 -7.46 -11.52
C ILE A 241 -11.29 -6.32 -12.54
N LYS A 242 -10.12 -5.92 -13.03
CA LYS A 242 -10.00 -4.87 -14.06
C LYS A 242 -10.70 -5.24 -15.35
N ALA A 243 -10.67 -6.51 -15.73
CA ALA A 243 -11.37 -7.00 -16.90
C ALA A 243 -12.90 -7.03 -16.68
N VAL A 244 -13.36 -7.48 -15.51
CA VAL A 244 -14.78 -7.40 -15.12
C VAL A 244 -15.27 -5.96 -15.14
N VAL A 245 -14.56 -5.03 -14.49
CA VAL A 245 -14.89 -3.60 -14.50
C VAL A 245 -14.94 -3.04 -15.92
N SER A 246 -14.05 -3.47 -16.82
CA SER A 246 -14.05 -3.04 -18.22
C SER A 246 -15.28 -3.52 -19.00
N VAL A 247 -15.86 -4.66 -18.63
CA VAL A 247 -17.08 -5.19 -19.25
C VAL A 247 -18.33 -4.61 -18.62
N GLU A 248 -18.35 -4.46 -17.29
CA GLU A 248 -19.50 -3.94 -16.53
C GLU A 248 -19.70 -2.43 -16.73
N SER A 249 -18.61 -1.67 -16.69
CA SER A 249 -18.68 -0.22 -16.72
C SER A 249 -18.19 0.34 -18.04
N ASN A 250 -18.99 1.23 -18.61
CA ASN A 250 -18.57 2.01 -19.77
C ASN A 250 -17.51 3.03 -19.33
N ASN A 251 -16.23 2.68 -19.55
CA ASN A 251 -15.05 3.50 -19.26
C ASN A 251 -14.71 3.69 -17.76
N TRP A 252 -14.94 2.68 -16.92
CA TRP A 252 -14.54 2.69 -15.50
C TRP A 252 -15.12 3.86 -14.69
N LYS A 253 -16.40 4.15 -14.93
CA LYS A 253 -17.12 5.20 -14.21
C LYS A 253 -18.02 4.60 -13.15
N HIS A 254 -17.97 5.21 -11.97
CA HIS A 254 -18.87 4.96 -10.87
C HIS A 254 -19.94 6.04 -10.77
N PHE A 255 -19.53 7.31 -10.93
CA PHE A 255 -20.42 8.47 -10.85
C PHE A 255 -20.74 9.04 -12.24
N ASP A 256 -21.87 9.72 -12.38
CA ASP A 256 -22.16 10.56 -13.53
C ASP A 256 -21.52 11.96 -13.39
N ALA A 257 -21.87 12.92 -14.26
CA ALA A 257 -21.31 14.27 -14.23
C ALA A 257 -21.81 15.13 -13.05
N SER A 258 -22.92 14.73 -12.39
CA SER A 258 -23.49 15.40 -11.23
C SER A 258 -22.97 14.84 -9.90
N GLY A 259 -22.23 13.74 -9.94
CA GLY A 259 -21.73 13.05 -8.76
C GLY A 259 -22.70 12.01 -8.19
N GLU A 260 -23.77 11.68 -8.91
CA GLU A 260 -24.67 10.59 -8.57
C GLU A 260 -24.14 9.26 -9.10
N PRO A 261 -24.39 8.12 -8.41
CA PRO A 261 -24.00 6.80 -8.89
C PRO A 261 -24.65 6.50 -10.23
N ILE A 262 -23.88 5.91 -11.13
CA ILE A 262 -24.44 5.30 -12.33
C ILE A 262 -25.21 4.06 -11.91
N ILE A 263 -26.53 4.05 -12.16
CA ILE A 263 -27.40 2.90 -11.93
C ILE A 263 -28.00 2.47 -13.27
N THR A 264 -27.78 1.23 -13.69
CA THR A 264 -28.34 0.70 -14.95
C THR A 264 -29.82 0.35 -14.82
N ALA A 265 -30.47 0.12 -15.96
CA ALA A 265 -31.90 -0.20 -16.04
C ALA A 265 -32.30 -1.47 -15.27
N ASP A 266 -31.38 -2.42 -15.09
CA ASP A 266 -31.57 -3.64 -14.29
C ASP A 266 -31.19 -3.45 -12.81
N GLY A 267 -30.89 -2.22 -12.38
CA GLY A 267 -30.57 -1.87 -11.00
C GLY A 267 -29.11 -2.06 -10.61
N GLY A 268 -28.19 -2.27 -11.57
CA GLY A 268 -26.76 -2.42 -11.31
C GLY A 268 -26.14 -1.12 -10.81
N ILE A 269 -25.60 -1.13 -9.58
CA ILE A 269 -25.07 0.06 -8.93
C ILE A 269 -23.57 0.22 -9.18
N GLY A 270 -23.18 1.38 -9.73
CA GLY A 270 -21.82 1.90 -9.74
C GLY A 270 -20.85 1.10 -10.61
N LEU A 271 -19.56 1.22 -10.30
CA LEU A 271 -18.46 0.64 -11.10
C LEU A 271 -18.59 -0.88 -11.34
N MET A 272 -18.95 -1.63 -10.29
CA MET A 272 -19.08 -3.09 -10.35
C MET A 272 -20.48 -3.57 -10.74
N GLN A 273 -21.42 -2.64 -10.98
CA GLN A 273 -22.80 -2.96 -11.41
C GLN A 273 -23.51 -3.95 -10.47
N ILE A 274 -23.43 -3.70 -9.16
CA ILE A 274 -24.01 -4.59 -8.14
C ILE A 274 -25.53 -4.54 -8.17
N THR A 275 -26.18 -5.63 -8.61
CA THR A 275 -27.65 -5.76 -8.67
C THR A 275 -28.25 -6.45 -7.46
N ASN A 276 -27.56 -7.46 -6.90
CA ASN A 276 -27.99 -8.14 -5.68
C ASN A 276 -27.41 -7.44 -4.44
N THR A 277 -28.21 -6.58 -3.82
CA THR A 277 -27.81 -5.76 -2.68
C THR A 277 -28.09 -6.41 -1.31
N ALA A 278 -28.64 -7.62 -1.28
CA ALA A 278 -28.94 -8.29 -0.01
C ALA A 278 -27.66 -8.53 0.81
N GLY A 279 -27.63 -7.96 2.02
CA GLY A 279 -26.49 -8.05 2.93
C GLY A 279 -25.43 -6.95 2.74
N TYR A 280 -25.65 -5.98 1.85
CA TYR A 280 -24.78 -4.82 1.65
C TYR A 280 -25.44 -3.53 2.13
N ASP A 281 -24.60 -2.56 2.52
CA ASP A 281 -25.03 -1.19 2.74
C ASP A 281 -25.21 -0.49 1.38
N VAL A 282 -26.47 -0.25 1.01
CA VAL A 282 -26.83 0.29 -0.31
C VAL A 282 -26.33 1.73 -0.50
N GLU A 283 -26.29 2.53 0.56
CA GLU A 283 -25.80 3.92 0.44
C GLU A 283 -24.30 3.94 0.24
N ARG A 284 -23.57 3.04 0.91
CA ARG A 284 -22.14 2.86 0.63
C ARG A 284 -21.90 2.28 -0.76
N LEU A 285 -22.72 1.36 -1.26
CA LEU A 285 -22.59 0.87 -2.64
C LEU A 285 -22.68 1.99 -3.69
N LYS A 286 -23.46 3.04 -3.39
CA LYS A 286 -23.69 4.20 -4.28
C LYS A 286 -22.64 5.29 -4.17
N TYR A 287 -22.10 5.54 -2.98
CA TYR A 287 -21.29 6.74 -2.74
C TYR A 287 -19.88 6.46 -2.23
N ASP A 288 -19.59 5.22 -1.82
CA ASP A 288 -18.26 4.76 -1.46
C ASP A 288 -17.71 3.86 -2.58
N LEU A 289 -16.88 4.46 -3.44
CA LEU A 289 -16.26 3.79 -4.58
C LEU A 289 -15.50 2.52 -4.15
N SER A 290 -14.75 2.59 -3.05
CA SER A 290 -13.99 1.46 -2.54
C SER A 290 -14.90 0.34 -2.04
N TYR A 291 -16.00 0.68 -1.37
CA TYR A 291 -17.00 -0.30 -0.95
C TYR A 291 -17.67 -0.99 -2.14
N ASN A 292 -17.98 -0.25 -3.21
CA ASN A 292 -18.53 -0.82 -4.44
C ASN A 292 -17.57 -1.83 -5.11
N ILE A 293 -16.27 -1.48 -5.20
CA ILE A 293 -15.24 -2.39 -5.71
C ILE A 293 -15.16 -3.65 -4.84
N GLN A 294 -15.11 -3.49 -3.52
CA GLN A 294 -15.02 -4.61 -2.58
C GLN A 294 -16.24 -5.53 -2.68
N ALA A 295 -17.46 -4.98 -2.77
CA ALA A 295 -18.67 -5.79 -2.91
C ALA A 295 -18.67 -6.65 -4.19
N GLY A 296 -18.15 -6.12 -5.30
CA GLY A 296 -17.98 -6.90 -6.53
C GLY A 296 -16.96 -8.02 -6.39
N ILE A 297 -15.83 -7.75 -5.73
CA ILE A 297 -14.83 -8.78 -5.39
C ILE A 297 -15.45 -9.86 -4.51
N ASP A 298 -16.20 -9.50 -3.47
CA ASP A 298 -16.84 -10.44 -2.55
C ASP A 298 -17.84 -11.33 -3.28
N PHE A 299 -18.57 -10.79 -4.26
CA PHE A 299 -19.48 -11.57 -5.10
C PHE A 299 -18.74 -12.58 -5.99
N LEU A 300 -17.63 -12.17 -6.62
CA LEU A 300 -16.77 -13.07 -7.39
C LEU A 300 -16.18 -14.18 -6.50
N VAL A 301 -15.66 -13.83 -5.32
CA VAL A 301 -15.11 -14.78 -4.35
C VAL A 301 -16.18 -15.76 -3.87
N LYS A 302 -17.40 -15.27 -3.58
CA LYS A 302 -18.54 -16.13 -3.25
C LYS A 302 -18.84 -17.11 -4.37
N ASN A 303 -18.85 -16.63 -5.62
CA ASN A 303 -19.05 -17.49 -6.78
C ASN A 303 -17.91 -18.51 -6.96
N PHE A 304 -16.66 -18.13 -6.72
CA PHE A 304 -15.50 -19.03 -6.80
C PHE A 304 -15.57 -20.20 -5.80
N LYS A 305 -16.28 -20.01 -4.68
CA LYS A 305 -16.48 -21.02 -3.62
C LYS A 305 -17.71 -21.90 -3.85
N ARG A 306 -18.55 -21.61 -4.85
CA ARG A 306 -19.77 -22.40 -5.13
C ARG A 306 -19.44 -23.83 -5.54
N SER A 307 -20.13 -24.80 -4.95
CA SER A 307 -19.97 -26.23 -5.26
C SER A 307 -20.70 -26.66 -6.53
N ASP A 308 -21.68 -25.88 -6.99
CA ASP A 308 -22.44 -26.17 -8.20
C ASP A 308 -21.70 -25.78 -9.49
N LEU A 309 -20.62 -24.99 -9.39
CA LEU A 309 -19.81 -24.57 -10.53
C LEU A 309 -18.61 -25.51 -10.75
N PRO A 310 -18.15 -25.70 -12.00
CA PRO A 310 -16.94 -26.45 -12.27
C PRO A 310 -15.69 -25.76 -11.73
N LYS A 311 -14.72 -26.57 -11.30
CA LYS A 311 -13.37 -26.15 -10.93
C LYS A 311 -12.42 -26.41 -12.09
N VAL A 312 -11.51 -25.46 -12.33
CA VAL A 312 -10.52 -25.55 -13.42
C VAL A 312 -9.15 -25.87 -12.85
N GLY A 313 -8.46 -26.84 -13.44
CA GLY A 313 -7.13 -27.27 -13.01
C GLY A 313 -7.11 -27.69 -11.54
N ASN A 314 -6.17 -27.13 -10.79
CA ASN A 314 -6.05 -27.31 -9.35
C ASN A 314 -6.91 -26.32 -8.53
N HIS A 315 -7.77 -25.53 -9.18
CA HIS A 315 -8.59 -24.49 -8.55
C HIS A 315 -7.77 -23.47 -7.75
N ASN A 316 -6.54 -23.18 -8.19
CA ASN A 316 -5.68 -22.20 -7.54
C ASN A 316 -6.26 -20.78 -7.76
N PRO A 317 -6.60 -20.02 -6.70
CA PRO A 317 -7.14 -18.67 -6.83
C PRO A 317 -6.14 -17.67 -7.43
N GLN A 318 -4.84 -17.98 -7.46
CA GLN A 318 -3.83 -17.15 -8.13
C GLN A 318 -3.77 -17.37 -9.65
N SER A 319 -4.41 -18.42 -10.17
CA SER A 319 -4.45 -18.71 -11.60
C SER A 319 -5.67 -18.05 -12.24
N LEU A 320 -5.48 -17.34 -13.35
CA LEU A 320 -6.54 -16.59 -14.02
C LEU A 320 -7.69 -17.50 -14.45
N GLU A 321 -7.41 -18.64 -15.10
CA GLU A 321 -8.40 -19.56 -15.65
C GLU A 321 -9.30 -20.20 -14.58
N SER A 322 -8.82 -20.29 -13.32
CA SER A 322 -9.61 -20.81 -12.19
C SER A 322 -10.89 -20.00 -11.97
N TRP A 323 -10.90 -18.73 -12.37
CA TRP A 323 -12.04 -17.82 -12.16
C TRP A 323 -13.10 -17.90 -13.25
N TYR A 324 -12.88 -18.67 -14.32
CA TYR A 324 -13.76 -18.70 -15.51
C TYR A 324 -15.25 -18.86 -15.18
N PHE A 325 -15.61 -19.85 -14.36
CA PHE A 325 -17.01 -20.11 -14.00
C PHE A 325 -17.54 -19.16 -12.92
N ALA A 326 -16.66 -18.63 -12.05
CA ALA A 326 -17.05 -17.61 -11.09
C ALA A 326 -17.45 -16.30 -11.79
N ILE A 327 -16.71 -15.93 -12.83
CA ILE A 327 -17.00 -14.79 -13.72
C ILE A 327 -18.29 -15.04 -14.50
N MET A 328 -18.48 -16.24 -15.07
CA MET A 328 -19.75 -16.60 -15.72
C MET A 328 -20.93 -16.42 -14.75
N ALA A 329 -20.79 -16.91 -13.52
CA ALA A 329 -21.81 -16.80 -12.49
C ALA A 329 -22.02 -15.37 -11.96
N TYR A 330 -21.05 -14.46 -12.18
CA TYR A 330 -21.20 -13.03 -11.88
C TYR A 330 -22.36 -12.42 -12.67
N ASN A 331 -22.41 -12.69 -13.97
CA ASN A 331 -23.52 -12.31 -14.85
C ASN A 331 -24.68 -13.34 -14.85
N GLY A 332 -24.53 -14.41 -14.07
CA GLY A 332 -25.52 -15.46 -13.86
C GLY A 332 -25.34 -16.70 -14.74
N THR A 333 -25.78 -17.84 -14.22
CA THR A 333 -25.73 -19.16 -14.89
C THR A 333 -26.86 -19.36 -15.90
N LYS A 334 -27.09 -18.38 -16.78
CA LYS A 334 -28.15 -18.39 -17.81
C LYS A 334 -27.62 -18.93 -19.13
N ALA A 335 -28.47 -19.51 -19.98
CA ALA A 335 -28.05 -20.10 -21.25
C ALA A 335 -27.24 -19.16 -22.18
N VAL A 336 -27.46 -17.85 -22.14
CA VAL A 336 -26.67 -16.86 -22.90
C VAL A 336 -25.19 -16.81 -22.51
N ASN A 337 -24.86 -17.22 -21.28
CA ASN A 337 -23.50 -17.28 -20.75
C ASN A 337 -22.87 -18.68 -20.87
N SER A 338 -23.52 -19.60 -21.58
CA SER A 338 -23.01 -20.95 -21.74
C SER A 338 -21.68 -20.96 -22.47
N PRO A 339 -20.69 -21.78 -22.06
CA PRO A 339 -19.39 -21.85 -22.74
C PRO A 339 -19.47 -22.35 -24.18
N PHE A 340 -20.49 -23.16 -24.49
CA PHE A 340 -20.76 -23.70 -25.82
C PHE A 340 -22.25 -23.55 -26.19
N TYR A 341 -22.55 -23.40 -27.46
CA TYR A 341 -23.91 -23.51 -27.95
C TYR A 341 -24.34 -24.98 -27.95
N GLN A 342 -25.45 -25.33 -27.29
CA GLN A 342 -25.88 -26.73 -27.24
C GLN A 342 -26.24 -27.32 -28.61
N ALA A 343 -26.84 -26.52 -29.49
CA ALA A 343 -27.26 -26.97 -30.81
C ALA A 343 -26.06 -27.40 -31.68
N THR A 344 -25.03 -26.56 -31.75
CA THR A 344 -23.89 -26.76 -32.66
C THR A 344 -22.69 -27.42 -31.97
N GLY A 345 -22.51 -27.24 -30.67
CA GLY A 345 -21.30 -27.60 -29.93
C GLY A 345 -20.15 -26.62 -30.10
N GLU A 346 -20.34 -25.54 -30.85
CA GLU A 346 -19.34 -24.49 -31.03
C GLU A 346 -19.18 -23.65 -29.77
N ARG A 347 -17.97 -23.12 -29.58
CA ARG A 347 -17.64 -22.27 -28.44
C ARG A 347 -18.37 -20.94 -28.54
N ASN A 348 -19.03 -20.53 -27.46
CA ASN A 348 -19.77 -19.29 -27.42
C ASN A 348 -18.84 -18.13 -27.05
N GLY A 349 -18.14 -17.57 -28.05
CA GLY A 349 -17.27 -16.41 -27.87
C GLY A 349 -17.97 -15.12 -27.44
N ALA A 350 -19.31 -15.10 -27.41
CA ALA A 350 -20.12 -13.96 -26.98
C ALA A 350 -20.58 -14.03 -25.52
N ALA A 351 -20.33 -15.16 -24.83
CA ALA A 351 -20.65 -15.31 -23.41
C ALA A 351 -19.93 -14.25 -22.55
N TYR A 352 -20.53 -13.86 -21.43
CA TYR A 352 -20.01 -12.79 -20.57
C TYR A 352 -18.54 -13.03 -20.16
N GLN A 353 -18.22 -14.22 -19.67
CA GLN A 353 -16.85 -14.56 -19.27
C GLN A 353 -15.88 -14.50 -20.45
N GLU A 354 -16.31 -14.82 -21.67
CA GLU A 354 -15.43 -14.69 -22.85
C GLU A 354 -15.07 -13.24 -23.14
N LYS A 355 -16.03 -12.31 -22.99
CA LYS A 355 -15.77 -10.88 -23.12
C LYS A 355 -14.77 -10.39 -22.07
N VAL A 356 -14.88 -10.87 -20.83
CA VAL A 356 -13.93 -10.55 -19.76
C VAL A 356 -12.52 -11.01 -20.13
N TYR A 357 -12.33 -12.24 -20.60
CA TYR A 357 -11.00 -12.72 -21.02
C TYR A 357 -10.49 -12.04 -22.30
N GLN A 358 -11.38 -11.61 -23.20
CA GLN A 358 -11.02 -10.78 -24.36
C GLN A 358 -10.46 -9.42 -23.92
N GLU A 359 -11.09 -8.76 -22.94
CA GLU A 359 -10.60 -7.49 -22.35
C GLU A 359 -9.23 -7.67 -21.67
N LEU A 360 -9.05 -8.77 -20.95
CA LEU A 360 -7.79 -9.17 -20.33
C LEU A 360 -6.66 -9.32 -21.38
N SER A 361 -6.97 -9.92 -22.53
CA SER A 361 -6.01 -10.05 -23.63
C SER A 361 -5.74 -8.73 -24.35
N LYS A 362 -6.77 -7.92 -24.60
CA LYS A 362 -6.68 -6.70 -25.41
C LYS A 362 -6.03 -5.55 -24.65
N ASN A 363 -6.51 -5.26 -23.45
CA ASN A 363 -6.11 -4.08 -22.67
C ASN A 363 -5.20 -4.44 -21.48
N GLY A 364 -5.25 -5.69 -21.01
CA GLY A 364 -4.31 -6.23 -20.02
C GLY A 364 -3.02 -6.80 -20.63
N LEU A 365 -3.01 -7.06 -21.94
CA LEU A 365 -1.91 -7.73 -22.65
C LEU A 365 -1.54 -9.11 -22.06
N VAL A 366 -2.51 -9.77 -21.43
CA VAL A 366 -2.34 -11.11 -20.85
C VAL A 366 -3.09 -12.14 -21.70
N THR A 367 -2.32 -12.96 -22.41
CA THR A 367 -2.87 -14.15 -23.08
C THR A 367 -3.10 -15.26 -22.05
N THR A 368 -4.32 -15.75 -21.96
CA THR A 368 -4.72 -16.85 -21.08
C THR A 368 -4.94 -18.13 -21.89
N ASN A 369 -5.06 -19.25 -21.18
CA ASN A 369 -5.22 -20.58 -21.74
C ASN A 369 -6.66 -21.11 -21.64
N ILE A 370 -7.67 -20.24 -21.55
CA ILE A 370 -9.09 -20.66 -21.47
C ILE A 370 -9.58 -21.48 -22.67
N GLN A 371 -8.93 -21.35 -23.83
CA GLN A 371 -9.21 -22.18 -25.01
C GLN A 371 -8.76 -23.63 -24.84
N SER A 372 -7.89 -23.90 -23.85
CA SER A 372 -7.36 -25.23 -23.55
C SER A 372 -8.22 -26.00 -22.53
N LEU A 373 -9.34 -25.42 -22.09
CA LEU A 373 -10.31 -26.07 -21.18
C LEU A 373 -10.89 -27.33 -21.83
N ALA A 374 -10.70 -28.48 -21.18
CA ALA A 374 -11.19 -29.78 -21.63
C ALA A 374 -12.70 -29.95 -21.32
N MET A 375 -13.53 -29.19 -22.05
CA MET A 375 -14.98 -29.14 -21.91
C MET A 375 -15.68 -29.20 -23.29
N THR A 376 -16.87 -29.77 -23.31
CA THR A 376 -17.75 -29.90 -24.48
C THR A 376 -19.19 -29.52 -24.13
N LYS A 377 -20.08 -29.50 -25.14
CA LYS A 377 -21.52 -29.27 -24.91
C LYS A 377 -22.20 -30.34 -24.04
N ASP A 378 -21.66 -31.54 -23.97
CA ASP A 378 -22.28 -32.66 -23.26
C ASP A 378 -22.03 -32.61 -21.74
N ASP A 379 -21.07 -31.79 -21.31
CA ASP A 379 -20.67 -31.60 -19.91
C ASP A 379 -21.67 -30.76 -19.08
N PHE A 380 -22.69 -30.19 -19.73
CA PHE A 380 -23.74 -29.41 -19.07
C PHE A 380 -25.08 -29.55 -19.79
N TYR A 381 -26.14 -29.08 -19.13
CA TYR A 381 -27.49 -28.99 -19.70
C TYR A 381 -28.23 -27.78 -19.15
N TYR A 382 -29.38 -27.42 -19.75
CA TYR A 382 -30.27 -26.40 -19.21
C TYR A 382 -31.43 -27.05 -18.48
N ASP A 383 -31.74 -26.55 -17.29
CA ASP A 383 -32.97 -26.93 -16.59
C ASP A 383 -34.21 -26.23 -17.18
N ALA A 384 -35.39 -26.48 -16.60
CA ALA A 384 -36.65 -25.91 -17.05
C ALA A 384 -36.68 -24.36 -17.03
N ASN A 385 -35.82 -23.73 -16.24
CA ASN A 385 -35.68 -22.28 -16.13
C ASN A 385 -34.56 -21.72 -17.02
N ASN A 386 -34.08 -22.52 -17.98
CA ASN A 386 -32.97 -22.17 -18.86
C ASN A 386 -31.66 -21.82 -18.11
N THR A 387 -31.48 -22.43 -16.93
CA THR A 387 -30.30 -22.27 -16.09
C THR A 387 -29.31 -23.40 -16.36
N ILE A 388 -28.04 -23.05 -16.51
CA ILE A 388 -26.95 -23.99 -16.76
C ILE A 388 -26.76 -24.91 -15.54
N LYS A 389 -26.76 -26.22 -15.78
CA LYS A 389 -26.39 -27.27 -14.82
C LYS A 389 -25.20 -28.05 -15.35
N PHE A 390 -24.11 -28.04 -14.60
CA PHE A 390 -22.89 -28.76 -14.97
C PHE A 390 -22.92 -30.20 -14.46
N LYS A 391 -22.72 -31.16 -15.36
CA LYS A 391 -22.53 -32.58 -15.05
C LYS A 391 -21.09 -32.81 -14.57
N LYS A 392 -20.12 -32.23 -15.28
CA LYS A 392 -18.69 -32.32 -14.96
C LYS A 392 -18.27 -31.16 -14.04
N LYS A 393 -17.82 -31.48 -12.82
CA LYS A 393 -17.41 -30.47 -11.81
C LYS A 393 -15.91 -30.19 -11.76
N SER A 394 -15.10 -30.95 -12.52
CA SER A 394 -13.65 -30.78 -12.56
C SER A 394 -13.17 -30.81 -14.01
N LEU A 395 -12.50 -29.75 -14.44
CA LEU A 395 -12.04 -29.54 -15.80
C LEU A 395 -10.52 -29.37 -15.80
N SER A 396 -9.82 -30.10 -16.66
CA SER A 396 -8.39 -29.91 -16.88
C SER A 396 -8.13 -28.86 -17.96
N LEU A 397 -6.90 -28.34 -17.97
CA LEU A 397 -6.36 -27.52 -19.05
C LEU A 397 -5.29 -28.34 -19.78
N SER A 398 -5.26 -28.30 -21.11
CA SER A 398 -4.17 -28.92 -21.88
C SER A 398 -2.89 -28.08 -21.92
N LYS A 399 -2.95 -26.85 -21.41
CA LYS A 399 -1.81 -25.95 -21.16
C LYS A 399 -1.77 -25.56 -19.70
N GLU A 400 -0.61 -25.12 -19.21
CA GLU A 400 -0.47 -24.63 -17.84
C GLU A 400 -1.37 -23.42 -17.59
N ALA A 401 -1.95 -23.33 -16.38
CA ALA A 401 -2.75 -22.17 -16.00
C ALA A 401 -1.87 -20.91 -15.87
N THR A 402 -2.41 -19.77 -16.27
CA THR A 402 -1.70 -18.49 -16.22
C THR A 402 -1.77 -17.94 -14.80
N ALA A 403 -0.62 -17.87 -14.11
CA ALA A 403 -0.53 -17.20 -12.81
C ALA A 403 -0.70 -15.68 -12.94
N SER A 404 -1.33 -15.07 -11.94
CA SER A 404 -1.41 -13.61 -11.81
C SER A 404 -0.02 -13.02 -11.68
N ARG A 405 0.22 -11.95 -12.43
CA ARG A 405 1.46 -11.17 -12.42
C ARG A 405 1.30 -9.91 -11.56
N GLU A 406 0.10 -9.65 -11.05
CA GLU A 406 -0.22 -8.48 -10.23
C GLU A 406 -0.30 -8.80 -8.72
N LEU A 407 0.05 -10.01 -8.33
CA LEU A 407 0.17 -10.46 -6.93
C LEU A 407 1.64 -10.60 -6.45
N LEU A 408 2.61 -10.10 -7.22
CA LEU A 408 4.03 -10.15 -6.87
C LEU A 408 4.34 -9.19 -5.72
N LYS A 409 5.30 -9.58 -4.89
CA LYS A 409 5.74 -8.83 -3.71
C LYS A 409 7.20 -8.43 -3.82
N ALA A 410 7.58 -7.41 -3.04
CA ALA A 410 8.99 -7.06 -2.89
C ALA A 410 9.80 -8.27 -2.41
N GLY A 411 10.94 -8.52 -3.05
CA GLY A 411 11.76 -9.71 -2.84
C GLY A 411 11.56 -10.80 -3.88
N ASP A 412 10.42 -10.84 -4.58
CA ASP A 412 10.18 -11.84 -5.62
C ASP A 412 11.20 -11.70 -6.75
N VAL A 413 11.71 -12.85 -7.22
CA VAL A 413 12.65 -12.91 -8.33
C VAL A 413 11.93 -13.40 -9.57
N VAL A 414 11.96 -12.58 -10.63
CA VAL A 414 11.24 -12.82 -11.87
C VAL A 414 12.16 -12.75 -13.08
N THR A 415 11.70 -13.29 -14.21
CA THR A 415 12.28 -12.98 -15.52
C THR A 415 11.33 -12.10 -16.33
N TYR A 416 11.87 -11.35 -17.29
CA TYR A 416 11.13 -10.35 -18.04
C TYR A 416 11.33 -10.52 -19.55
N THR A 417 10.25 -10.74 -20.29
CA THR A 417 10.34 -11.17 -21.70
C THR A 417 10.32 -10.02 -22.72
N ALA A 418 10.26 -8.76 -22.28
CA ALA A 418 10.33 -7.62 -23.20
C ALA A 418 11.78 -7.14 -23.40
N SER A 419 11.95 -6.10 -24.24
CA SER A 419 13.28 -5.61 -24.67
C SER A 419 14.08 -4.85 -23.60
N GLY A 420 13.48 -4.49 -22.47
CA GLY A 420 14.14 -3.69 -21.44
C GLY A 420 13.21 -3.15 -20.36
N MET A 421 13.80 -2.77 -19.23
CA MET A 421 13.13 -1.98 -18.21
C MET A 421 12.91 -0.55 -18.71
N ARG A 422 12.02 0.20 -18.07
CA ARG A 422 11.79 1.63 -18.32
C ARG A 422 12.34 2.47 -17.17
N SER A 423 12.84 3.66 -17.45
CA SER A 423 13.31 4.58 -16.41
C SER A 423 12.19 5.12 -15.51
N ASN A 424 10.98 5.26 -16.06
CA ASN A 424 9.73 5.66 -15.40
C ASN A 424 8.61 4.69 -15.80
N PRO A 425 7.52 4.57 -15.02
CA PRO A 425 6.43 3.63 -15.30
C PRO A 425 5.50 4.15 -16.40
N ASN A 426 6.02 4.30 -17.61
CA ASN A 426 5.22 4.60 -18.80
C ASN A 426 5.91 4.05 -20.06
N THR A 427 5.14 3.84 -21.13
CA THR A 427 5.64 3.19 -22.36
C THR A 427 6.62 4.05 -23.17
N LYS A 428 6.66 5.36 -22.93
CA LYS A 428 7.50 6.35 -23.63
C LYS A 428 8.82 6.64 -22.89
N ALA A 429 8.96 6.20 -21.66
CA ALA A 429 10.16 6.39 -20.86
C ALA A 429 11.39 5.71 -21.48
N THR A 430 12.58 6.20 -21.13
CA THR A 430 13.85 5.68 -21.63
C THR A 430 13.95 4.18 -21.37
N LEU A 431 14.25 3.41 -22.42
CA LEU A 431 14.45 1.97 -22.33
C LEU A 431 15.86 1.68 -21.78
N ILE A 432 15.93 0.80 -20.78
CA ILE A 432 17.14 0.24 -20.21
C ILE A 432 17.18 -1.23 -20.66
N PRO A 433 18.01 -1.60 -21.65
CA PRO A 433 17.96 -2.93 -22.25
C PRO A 433 18.19 -4.08 -21.26
N THR A 434 17.41 -5.14 -21.41
CA THR A 434 17.52 -6.40 -20.64
C THR A 434 17.23 -7.59 -21.52
N THR A 435 17.68 -8.78 -21.12
CA THR A 435 17.37 -10.05 -21.82
C THR A 435 16.29 -10.85 -21.08
N SER A 436 15.64 -11.79 -21.77
CA SER A 436 14.62 -12.66 -21.15
C SER A 436 15.15 -13.64 -20.11
N VAL A 437 16.47 -13.82 -20.04
CA VAL A 437 17.14 -14.63 -19.02
C VAL A 437 17.60 -13.81 -17.81
N ASP A 438 17.55 -12.48 -17.89
CA ASP A 438 17.92 -11.61 -16.79
C ASP A 438 16.94 -11.83 -15.62
N LYS A 439 17.48 -12.22 -14.47
CA LYS A 439 16.72 -12.27 -13.23
C LYS A 439 16.62 -10.86 -12.65
N MET A 440 15.40 -10.47 -12.28
CA MET A 440 15.10 -9.18 -11.68
C MET A 440 14.45 -9.41 -10.32
N THR A 441 14.87 -8.64 -9.32
CA THR A 441 14.19 -8.64 -8.02
C THR A 441 13.18 -7.50 -8.02
N ILE A 442 11.93 -7.82 -7.69
CA ILE A 442 10.88 -6.84 -7.39
C ILE A 442 11.31 -6.09 -6.12
N ILE A 443 11.42 -4.77 -6.18
CA ILE A 443 11.91 -3.95 -5.05
C ILE A 443 10.81 -3.11 -4.39
N GLY A 444 9.58 -3.27 -4.86
CA GLY A 444 8.43 -2.56 -4.33
C GLY A 444 7.15 -3.02 -4.99
N ALA A 445 6.06 -2.48 -4.47
CA ALA A 445 4.72 -2.65 -5.00
C ALA A 445 4.58 -2.25 -6.47
N PRO A 446 3.53 -2.74 -7.15
CA PRO A 446 3.19 -2.20 -8.44
C PRO A 446 2.84 -0.71 -8.34
N VAL A 447 3.38 0.05 -9.29
CA VAL A 447 3.00 1.43 -9.58
C VAL A 447 2.20 1.49 -10.88
N TYR A 448 1.58 2.64 -11.13
CA TYR A 448 0.64 2.82 -12.24
C TYR A 448 1.25 3.68 -13.33
N ASP A 449 0.62 3.69 -14.50
CA ASP A 449 1.13 4.45 -15.63
C ASP A 449 1.18 5.95 -15.27
N GLU A 450 2.34 6.57 -15.40
CA GLU A 450 2.52 8.00 -15.10
C GLU A 450 1.60 8.88 -15.97
N GLN A 451 1.26 8.40 -17.18
CA GLN A 451 0.24 9.03 -17.99
C GLN A 451 -1.16 8.66 -17.47
N LYS A 452 -1.77 9.57 -16.71
CA LYS A 452 -3.12 9.44 -16.12
C LYS A 452 -4.23 9.00 -17.09
N THR A 453 -4.10 9.29 -18.38
CA THR A 453 -5.09 8.93 -19.42
C THR A 453 -4.81 7.59 -20.10
N SER A 454 -3.71 6.92 -19.75
CA SER A 454 -3.35 5.61 -20.32
C SER A 454 -4.46 4.59 -20.05
N THR A 455 -4.84 3.83 -21.07
CA THR A 455 -5.87 2.78 -20.96
C THR A 455 -5.30 1.42 -20.57
N ASN A 456 -3.98 1.34 -20.35
CA ASN A 456 -3.30 0.13 -19.89
C ASN A 456 -3.95 -0.37 -18.59
N LEU A 457 -4.38 -1.63 -18.56
CA LEU A 457 -4.88 -2.26 -17.34
C LEU A 457 -3.75 -2.76 -16.46
N PHE A 458 -2.61 -3.07 -17.08
CA PHE A 458 -1.47 -3.64 -16.39
C PHE A 458 -0.77 -2.64 -15.48
N VAL A 459 -0.04 -3.17 -14.50
CA VAL A 459 0.82 -2.38 -13.60
C VAL A 459 2.30 -2.47 -13.95
N TRP A 460 3.09 -1.54 -13.42
CA TRP A 460 4.55 -1.53 -13.53
C TRP A 460 5.17 -1.93 -12.20
N TYR A 461 6.14 -2.84 -12.21
CA TYR A 461 6.90 -3.16 -11.01
C TYR A 461 8.25 -2.46 -11.03
N PRO A 462 8.62 -1.74 -9.94
CA PRO A 462 9.99 -1.33 -9.75
C PRO A 462 10.85 -2.57 -9.50
N VAL A 463 11.95 -2.67 -10.22
CA VAL A 463 12.88 -3.80 -10.15
C VAL A 463 14.31 -3.34 -10.09
N ARG A 464 15.16 -4.23 -9.58
CA ARG A 464 16.62 -4.14 -9.74
C ARG A 464 17.18 -5.43 -10.33
N THR A 465 18.28 -5.30 -11.05
CA THR A 465 19.10 -6.43 -11.52
C THR A 465 20.59 -6.06 -11.51
N VAL A 466 21.47 -7.04 -11.68
CA VAL A 466 22.91 -6.84 -11.77
C VAL A 466 23.35 -7.10 -13.20
N GLN A 467 23.85 -6.07 -13.89
CA GLN A 467 24.46 -6.19 -15.21
C GLN A 467 25.92 -5.76 -15.15
N LYS A 468 26.83 -6.61 -15.62
CA LYS A 468 28.28 -6.34 -15.65
C LYS A 468 28.83 -5.86 -14.28
N GLY A 469 28.37 -6.48 -13.19
CA GLY A 469 28.78 -6.14 -11.82
C GLY A 469 28.19 -4.84 -11.26
N LYS A 470 27.30 -4.17 -11.99
CA LYS A 470 26.60 -2.95 -11.53
C LYS A 470 25.13 -3.23 -11.29
N THR A 471 24.62 -2.77 -10.16
CA THR A 471 23.18 -2.76 -9.89
C THR A 471 22.53 -1.69 -10.75
N ILE A 472 21.55 -2.10 -11.55
CA ILE A 472 20.69 -1.21 -12.32
C ILE A 472 19.25 -1.40 -11.86
N SER A 473 18.45 -0.34 -11.93
CA SER A 473 17.04 -0.35 -11.52
C SER A 473 16.17 0.32 -12.57
N GLY A 474 14.90 -0.04 -12.60
CA GLY A 474 13.91 0.51 -13.51
C GLY A 474 12.54 -0.08 -13.24
N TYR A 475 11.63 0.05 -14.20
CA TYR A 475 10.27 -0.44 -14.14
C TYR A 475 10.01 -1.48 -15.22
N ILE A 476 9.34 -2.57 -14.89
CA ILE A 476 8.90 -3.58 -15.85
C ILE A 476 7.37 -3.70 -15.87
N ALA A 477 6.79 -3.81 -17.04
CA ALA A 477 5.35 -3.97 -17.17
C ALA A 477 4.95 -5.42 -16.85
N SER A 478 3.99 -5.60 -15.95
CA SER A 478 3.49 -6.91 -15.51
C SER A 478 3.13 -7.91 -16.63
N PRO A 479 2.65 -7.54 -17.83
CA PRO A 479 2.28 -8.52 -18.86
C PRO A 479 3.46 -9.31 -19.42
N TYR A 480 4.69 -8.81 -19.27
CA TYR A 480 5.89 -9.49 -19.77
C TYR A 480 6.68 -10.17 -18.65
N ILE A 481 6.14 -10.22 -17.43
CA ILE A 481 6.74 -10.96 -16.32
C ILE A 481 6.49 -12.47 -16.50
N ARG A 482 7.48 -13.28 -16.12
CA ARG A 482 7.35 -14.73 -15.95
C ARG A 482 7.83 -15.11 -14.55
N GLN A 483 6.95 -15.78 -13.81
CA GLN A 483 7.28 -16.46 -12.55
C GLN A 483 7.90 -17.81 -12.90
N ARG A 484 8.91 -18.24 -12.15
CA ARG A 484 9.50 -19.59 -12.28
C ARG A 484 8.92 -20.52 -11.23
#